data_AF-A0A2V8HYY1-F1
#
_entry.id   AF-A0A2V8HYY1-F1
#
_cell.length_a   1.000
_cell.length_b   1.000
_cell.length_c   1.000
_cell.angle_alpha   90.00
_cell.angle_beta   90.00
_cell.angle_gamma   90.00
#
_symmetry.space_group_name_H-M   'P 1'
#
loop_
_entity.id
_entity.type
_entity.pdbx_description
1 polymer ?
#
loop_
_entity_poly.entity_id
_entity_poly.type
_entity_poly.pdbx_seq_one_letter_code
_entity_poly.pdbx_strand_id
1 'polypeptide(L)'
;MEGLKSWSIPILAAGVLLGAAAHAAAQSPATADRIVTVWLKLADDPVAIVRSRAPGRRLSPEAEKTLVAQLRSKQQALIPSIEANGGKVVGTTQYSMNAIKVAAPSNRLETLRKLTGVAAVLPAPISRPDVAPRNRRP
;
A
#
# COMPACT_ATOMS: atom_id res chain seq x y z
N MET A 1 -62.36 -23.87 -35.67
CA MET A 1 -62.79 -24.14 -37.07
C MET A 1 -62.05 -23.07 -37.87
N GLU A 2 -60.98 -23.29 -38.62
CA GLU A 2 -60.49 -24.43 -39.40
C GLU A 2 -58.97 -24.24 -39.64
N GLY A 3 -58.25 -25.35 -39.89
CA GLY A 3 -56.98 -25.53 -40.63
C GLY A 3 -55.87 -24.46 -40.59
N LEU A 4 -54.61 -24.81 -40.29
CA LEU A 4 -53.85 -25.73 -41.13
C LEU A 4 -52.77 -26.50 -40.34
N LYS A 5 -52.91 -27.81 -40.44
CA LYS A 5 -51.98 -28.87 -40.08
C LYS A 5 -50.91 -28.93 -41.18
N SER A 6 -49.64 -28.65 -40.84
CA SER A 6 -48.50 -29.11 -41.62
C SER A 6 -47.62 -29.99 -40.73
N TRP A 7 -47.40 -31.21 -41.20
CA TRP A 7 -46.77 -32.33 -40.53
C TRP A 7 -45.49 -32.71 -41.29
N SER A 8 -44.62 -33.43 -40.57
CA SER A 8 -43.56 -34.31 -41.05
C SER A 8 -42.15 -33.76 -41.23
N ILE A 9 -41.39 -34.06 -40.18
CA ILE A 9 -39.94 -34.29 -40.08
C ILE A 9 -39.52 -35.43 -41.03
N PRO A 10 -38.29 -35.41 -41.57
CA PRO A 10 -37.43 -36.56 -41.32
C PRO A 10 -36.03 -36.20 -40.81
N ILE A 11 -35.59 -37.11 -39.96
CA ILE A 11 -34.35 -37.23 -39.21
C ILE A 11 -33.23 -37.73 -40.15
N LEU A 12 -31.98 -37.26 -39.97
CA LEU A 12 -30.72 -38.03 -39.79
C LEU A 12 -29.50 -37.37 -40.43
N ALA A 13 -28.53 -36.99 -39.58
CA ALA A 13 -27.09 -37.30 -39.66
C ALA A 13 -26.38 -36.43 -38.59
N ALA A 14 -26.23 -36.94 -37.36
CA ALA A 14 -25.05 -37.66 -36.92
C ALA A 14 -23.78 -36.78 -36.85
N GLY A 15 -23.43 -36.39 -35.61
CA GLY A 15 -22.05 -36.30 -35.14
C GLY A 15 -21.23 -35.08 -35.55
N VAL A 16 -20.94 -34.22 -34.59
CA VAL A 16 -19.58 -34.01 -34.04
C VAL A 16 -19.71 -33.02 -32.88
N LEU A 17 -19.51 -33.50 -31.65
CA LEU A 17 -18.98 -32.68 -30.56
C LEU A 17 -17.53 -32.37 -30.93
N LEU A 18 -17.12 -31.10 -30.97
CA LEU A 18 -15.94 -30.56 -30.26
C LEU A 18 -15.68 -29.10 -30.67
N GLY A 19 -15.55 -28.21 -29.69
CA GLY A 19 -14.95 -26.88 -29.88
C GLY A 19 -15.91 -25.72 -29.66
N ALA A 20 -16.25 -25.47 -28.39
CA ALA A 20 -16.75 -24.16 -28.00
C ALA A 20 -15.78 -23.09 -28.51
N ALA A 21 -16.36 -22.11 -29.21
CA ALA A 21 -15.67 -20.95 -29.75
C ALA A 21 -14.61 -20.43 -28.79
N ALA A 22 -13.39 -20.27 -29.31
CA ALA A 22 -12.35 -19.48 -28.71
C ALA A 22 -12.87 -18.04 -28.51
N HIS A 23 -13.48 -17.81 -27.34
CA HIS A 23 -13.85 -16.50 -26.84
C HIS A 23 -13.33 -16.36 -25.40
N ALA A 24 -12.06 -16.72 -25.23
CA ALA A 24 -11.28 -16.45 -24.03
C ALA A 24 -9.85 -16.07 -24.44
N ALA A 25 -9.71 -15.31 -25.53
CA ALA A 25 -8.46 -14.63 -25.84
C ALA A 25 -8.55 -13.21 -25.23
N ALA A 26 -7.59 -12.91 -24.34
CA ALA A 26 -7.32 -11.61 -23.73
C ALA A 26 -8.23 -11.15 -22.57
N GLN A 27 -8.32 -11.97 -21.51
CA GLN A 27 -8.15 -11.36 -20.19
C GLN A 27 -6.64 -11.22 -19.99
N SER A 28 -6.09 -10.03 -20.25
CA SER A 28 -4.73 -9.72 -19.82
C SER A 28 -4.60 -10.12 -18.34
N PRO A 29 -3.54 -10.84 -17.92
CA PRO A 29 -3.34 -11.03 -16.49
C PRO A 29 -3.36 -9.64 -15.88
N ALA A 30 -4.26 -9.40 -14.92
CA ALA A 30 -4.29 -8.15 -14.17
C ALA A 30 -2.85 -7.88 -13.77
N THR A 31 -2.23 -6.85 -14.35
CA THR A 31 -0.85 -6.48 -14.02
C THR A 31 -0.84 -6.26 -12.53
N ALA A 32 -0.22 -7.18 -11.79
CA ALA A 32 -0.13 -7.07 -10.35
C ALA A 32 0.44 -5.69 -10.05
N ASP A 33 -0.32 -4.88 -9.31
CA ASP A 33 0.09 -3.52 -8.97
C ASP A 33 1.48 -3.54 -8.36
N ARG A 34 2.37 -2.70 -8.89
CA ARG A 34 3.75 -2.62 -8.42
C ARG A 34 3.75 -2.23 -6.94
N ILE A 35 4.39 -3.05 -6.11
CA ILE A 35 4.66 -2.68 -4.72
C ILE A 35 5.69 -1.55 -4.71
N VAL A 36 5.31 -0.44 -4.08
CA VAL A 36 6.15 0.73 -3.89
C VAL A 36 6.31 1.00 -2.40
N THR A 37 7.47 1.55 -2.02
CA THR A 37 7.73 1.95 -0.64
C THR A 37 7.61 3.46 -0.52
N VAL A 38 6.80 3.91 0.43
CA VAL A 38 6.50 5.32 0.67
C VAL A 38 6.62 5.63 2.16
N TRP A 39 6.74 6.91 2.47
CA TRP A 39 6.56 7.45 3.82
C TRP A 39 5.16 8.07 3.91
N LEU A 40 4.37 7.60 4.87
CA LEU A 40 3.15 8.27 5.29
C LEU A 40 3.54 9.28 6.37
N LYS A 41 3.65 10.56 5.98
CA LYS A 41 3.92 11.66 6.92
C LYS A 41 2.66 11.95 7.70
N LEU A 42 2.77 12.03 9.02
CA LEU A 42 1.65 12.31 9.91
C LEU A 42 1.52 13.81 10.20
N ALA A 43 0.34 14.21 10.68
CA ALA A 43 0.00 15.62 10.88
C ALA A 43 0.73 16.28 12.06
N ASP A 44 1.00 15.54 13.14
CA ASP A 44 1.69 16.07 14.31
C ASP A 44 3.16 16.42 14.01
N ASP A 45 3.65 17.49 14.63
CA ASP A 45 5.05 17.93 14.48
C ASP A 45 6.04 16.86 14.98
N PRO A 46 7.14 16.61 14.25
CA PRO A 46 8.20 15.74 14.72
C PRO A 46 9.01 16.39 15.84
N VAL A 47 9.75 15.57 16.60
CA VAL A 47 10.57 16.02 17.75
C VAL A 47 11.49 17.18 17.38
N ALA A 48 12.15 17.12 16.20
CA ALA A 48 13.06 18.17 15.76
C ALA A 48 12.38 19.53 15.61
N ILE A 49 11.13 19.57 15.14
CA ILE A 49 10.37 20.80 14.95
C ILE A 49 9.90 21.34 16.30
N VAL A 50 9.36 20.48 17.17
CA VAL A 50 8.96 20.88 18.53
C VAL A 50 10.18 21.43 19.30
N ARG A 51 11.31 20.73 19.25
CA ARG A 51 12.58 21.16 19.85
C ARG A 51 13.05 22.50 19.29
N SER A 52 12.93 22.74 17.98
CA SER A 52 13.33 24.00 17.36
C SER A 52 12.50 25.20 17.84
N ARG A 53 11.26 24.97 18.29
CA ARG A 53 10.36 26.00 18.81
C ARG A 53 10.50 26.22 20.32
N ALA A 54 11.14 25.30 21.04
CA ALA A 54 11.34 25.39 22.48
C ALA A 54 12.40 26.44 22.87
N PRO A 55 12.33 27.04 24.08
CA PRO A 55 13.35 27.95 24.59
C PRO A 55 14.75 27.33 24.51
N GLY A 56 15.72 28.11 24.02
CA GLY A 56 17.09 27.61 23.83
C GLY A 56 17.23 26.46 22.82
N ARG A 57 16.18 26.18 22.03
CA ARG A 57 16.10 25.07 21.06
C ARG A 57 16.37 23.70 21.69
N ARG A 58 15.94 23.51 22.94
CA ARG A 58 16.12 22.27 23.70
C ARG A 58 14.82 21.87 24.37
N LEU A 59 14.60 20.56 24.45
CA LEU A 59 13.59 19.96 25.32
C LEU A 59 14.32 19.34 26.51
N SER A 60 13.66 19.30 27.66
CA SER A 60 14.15 18.45 28.75
C SER A 60 14.07 16.98 28.33
N PRO A 61 14.91 16.10 28.88
CA PRO A 61 14.86 14.66 28.58
C PRO A 61 13.47 14.05 28.80
N GLU A 62 12.77 14.49 29.84
CA GLU A 62 11.43 14.01 30.21
C GLU A 62 10.36 14.49 29.23
N ALA A 63 10.43 15.75 28.80
CA ALA A 63 9.53 16.31 27.80
C ALA A 63 9.73 15.63 26.45
N GLU A 64 10.99 15.40 26.04
CA GLU A 64 11.29 14.69 24.81
C GLU A 64 10.79 13.24 24.84
N LYS A 65 11.05 12.52 25.94
CA LYS A 65 10.56 11.14 26.13
C LYS A 65 9.03 11.06 26.05
N THR A 66 8.34 12.02 26.67
CA THR A 66 6.88 12.11 26.66
C THR A 66 6.36 12.36 25.24
N LEU A 67 6.95 13.32 24.52
CA LEU A 67 6.60 13.60 23.13
C LEU A 67 6.81 12.37 22.23
N VAL A 68 7.96 11.69 22.35
CA VAL A 68 8.25 10.47 21.59
C VAL A 68 7.22 9.38 21.87
N ALA A 69 6.83 9.18 23.13
CA ALA A 69 5.83 8.19 23.51
C ALA A 69 4.44 8.52 22.92
N GLN A 70 4.03 9.79 22.97
CA GLN A 70 2.77 10.26 22.39
C GLN A 70 2.73 10.05 20.87
N LEU A 71 3.78 10.47 20.16
CA LEU A 71 3.86 10.29 18.70
C LEU A 71 3.85 8.80 18.32
N ARG A 72 4.58 7.96 19.07
CA ARG A 72 4.59 6.51 18.84
C ARG A 72 3.21 5.89 19.08
N SER A 73 2.50 6.30 20.13
CA SER A 73 1.15 5.80 20.41
C SER A 73 0.18 6.12 19.27
N LYS A 74 0.22 7.35 18.74
CA LYS A 74 -0.58 7.75 17.57
C LYS A 74 -0.22 6.95 16.32
N GLN A 75 1.08 6.73 16.07
CA GLN A 75 1.54 5.89 14.97
C GLN A 75 1.00 4.45 15.11
N GLN A 76 1.09 3.87 16.31
CA GLN A 76 0.63 2.51 16.58
C GLN A 76 -0.88 2.36 16.34
N ALA A 77 -1.68 3.35 16.73
CA ALA A 77 -3.11 3.36 16.52
C ALA A 77 -3.50 3.39 15.02
N LEU A 78 -2.62 3.91 14.16
CA LEU A 78 -2.86 4.00 12.72
C LEU A 78 -2.49 2.72 11.95
N ILE A 79 -1.60 1.89 12.50
CA ILE A 79 -1.08 0.68 11.85
C ILE A 79 -2.21 -0.26 11.36
N PRO A 80 -3.23 -0.62 12.16
CA PRO A 80 -4.28 -1.52 11.70
C PRO A 80 -5.05 -0.96 10.49
N SER A 81 -5.26 0.36 10.45
CA SER A 81 -5.94 1.01 9.32
C SER A 81 -5.07 1.00 8.07
N ILE A 82 -3.75 1.17 8.21
CA ILE A 82 -2.80 1.06 7.09
C ILE A 82 -2.83 -0.37 6.51
N GLU A 83 -2.79 -1.37 7.38
CA GLU A 83 -2.80 -2.79 7.00
C GLU A 83 -4.11 -3.19 6.33
N ALA A 84 -5.25 -2.77 6.89
CA ALA A 84 -6.57 -2.99 6.28
C ALA A 84 -6.71 -2.36 4.89
N ASN A 85 -5.93 -1.32 4.59
CA ASN A 85 -5.94 -0.64 3.29
C ASN A 85 -4.83 -1.12 2.34
N GLY A 86 -4.22 -2.27 2.63
CA GLY A 86 -3.24 -2.93 1.75
C GLY A 86 -1.81 -2.42 1.90
N GLY A 87 -1.51 -1.68 2.96
CA GLY A 87 -0.15 -1.28 3.30
C GLY A 87 0.52 -2.29 4.23
N LYS A 88 1.80 -2.57 4.01
CA LYS A 88 2.66 -3.29 4.95
C LYS A 88 3.60 -2.31 5.62
N VAL A 89 3.54 -2.21 6.95
CA VAL A 89 4.45 -1.36 7.71
C VAL A 89 5.86 -1.98 7.69
N VAL A 90 6.85 -1.16 7.33
CA VAL A 90 8.27 -1.58 7.30
C VAL A 90 9.14 -0.81 8.28
N GLY A 91 8.61 0.25 8.91
CA GLY A 91 9.32 1.01 9.94
C GLY A 91 8.61 2.30 10.29
N THR A 92 9.07 2.98 11.33
CA THR A 92 8.53 4.27 11.79
C THR A 92 9.66 5.23 12.16
N THR A 93 9.38 6.53 12.08
CA THR A 93 10.29 7.59 12.56
C THR A 93 9.48 8.74 13.12
N GLN A 94 9.91 9.31 14.24
CA GLN A 94 9.24 10.44 14.90
C GLN A 94 10.15 11.65 15.12
N TYR A 95 11.47 11.48 14.94
CA TYR A 95 12.45 12.50 15.26
C TYR A 95 12.53 13.61 14.21
N SER A 96 12.65 13.25 12.94
CA SER A 96 12.86 14.21 11.85
C SER A 96 11.58 14.53 11.07
N MET A 97 10.72 13.54 10.83
CA MET A 97 9.61 13.67 9.87
C MET A 97 8.24 13.15 10.37
N ASN A 98 8.17 12.50 11.53
CA ASN A 98 6.95 11.87 12.05
C ASN A 98 6.18 11.09 10.98
N ALA A 99 6.72 9.95 10.57
CA ALA A 99 6.22 9.17 9.46
C ALA A 99 6.28 7.66 9.70
N ILE A 100 5.38 6.94 9.01
CA ILE A 100 5.35 5.47 8.93
C ILE A 100 5.81 5.07 7.53
N LYS A 101 6.86 4.24 7.44
CA LYS A 101 7.31 3.66 6.18
C LYS A 101 6.40 2.49 5.82
N VAL A 102 5.82 2.51 4.64
CA VAL A 102 4.85 1.52 4.18
C VAL A 102 5.23 1.02 2.79
N ALA A 103 5.19 -0.30 2.61
CA ALA A 103 5.20 -0.93 1.31
C ALA A 103 3.74 -1.23 0.90
N ALA A 104 3.27 -0.70 -0.22
CA ALA A 104 1.89 -0.87 -0.65
C ALA A 104 1.80 -0.98 -2.19
N PRO A 105 0.74 -1.58 -2.73
CA PRO A 105 0.41 -1.47 -4.15
C PRO A 105 0.25 0.01 -4.55
N SER A 106 0.75 0.38 -5.73
CA SER A 106 0.69 1.78 -6.23
C SER A 106 -0.73 2.35 -6.28
N ASN A 107 -1.74 1.54 -6.61
CA ASN A 107 -3.14 1.96 -6.64
C ASN A 107 -3.77 2.18 -5.25
N ARG A 108 -3.13 1.75 -4.15
CA ARG A 108 -3.61 1.95 -2.77
C ARG A 108 -3.12 3.24 -2.13
N LEU A 109 -2.17 3.95 -2.75
CA LEU A 109 -1.58 5.16 -2.18
C LEU A 109 -2.60 6.28 -1.95
N GLU A 110 -3.59 6.42 -2.83
CA GLU A 110 -4.67 7.40 -2.70
C GLU A 110 -5.52 7.12 -1.45
N THR A 111 -5.82 5.85 -1.20
CA THR A 111 -6.57 5.42 -0.03
C THR A 111 -5.78 5.65 1.26
N LEU A 112 -4.49 5.31 1.26
CA LEU A 112 -3.61 5.58 2.40
C LEU A 112 -3.48 7.08 2.70
N ARG A 113 -3.48 7.94 1.67
CA ARG A 113 -3.46 9.40 1.84
C ARG A 113 -4.72 9.94 2.54
N LYS A 114 -5.85 9.26 2.42
CA LYS A 114 -7.15 9.67 3.00
C LYS A 114 -7.34 9.20 4.44
N LEU A 115 -6.41 8.41 4.99
CA LEU A 115 -6.49 7.99 6.39
C LEU A 115 -6.36 9.19 7.32
N THR A 116 -7.25 9.28 8.31
CA THR A 116 -7.20 10.32 9.34
C THR A 116 -5.84 10.32 10.03
N GLY A 117 -5.21 11.50 10.09
CA GLY A 117 -3.88 11.67 10.68
C GLY A 117 -2.71 11.56 9.69
N VAL A 118 -2.95 11.12 8.46
CA VAL A 118 -1.96 11.20 7.36
C VAL A 118 -2.03 12.58 6.72
N ALA A 119 -0.91 13.29 6.70
CA ALA A 119 -0.78 14.60 6.08
C ALA A 119 -0.24 14.52 4.64
N ALA A 120 0.64 13.56 4.35
CA ALA A 120 1.20 13.39 3.01
C ALA A 120 1.72 11.96 2.77
N VAL A 121 1.80 11.59 1.49
CA VAL A 121 2.50 10.39 1.02
C VAL A 121 3.73 10.84 0.26
N LEU A 122 4.91 10.46 0.74
CA LEU A 122 6.20 10.86 0.17
C LEU A 122 6.93 9.62 -0.38
N PRO A 123 7.69 9.73 -1.48
CA PRO A 123 8.51 8.63 -1.95
C PRO A 123 9.57 8.25 -0.91
N ALA A 124 9.78 6.96 -0.66
CA ALA A 124 10.88 6.50 0.16
C ALA A 124 12.05 6.08 -0.73
N PRO A 125 13.23 6.71 -0.61
CA PRO A 125 14.40 6.30 -1.36
C PRO A 125 14.74 4.83 -1.07
N ILE A 126 14.99 4.07 -2.12
CA ILE A 126 15.61 2.74 -2.02
C ILE A 126 17.09 2.94 -1.70
N SER A 127 17.45 2.96 -0.42
CA SER A 127 18.86 2.81 -0.04
C SER A 127 19.29 1.38 -0.36
N ARG A 128 20.11 1.21 -1.40
CA ARG A 128 21.02 0.08 -1.47
C ARG A 128 22.12 0.37 -0.43
N PRO A 129 22.32 -0.47 0.59
CA PRO A 129 23.53 -0.34 1.39
C PRO A 129 24.72 -0.54 0.46
N ASP A 130 25.57 0.47 0.34
CA ASP A 130 26.88 0.33 -0.27
C ASP A 130 27.72 -0.55 0.67
N VAL A 131 27.69 -1.85 0.44
CA VAL A 131 28.59 -2.78 1.11
C VAL A 131 29.88 -2.78 0.29
N ALA A 132 30.77 -1.83 0.57
CA ALA A 132 32.17 -2.03 0.22
C ALA A 132 32.61 -3.35 0.86
N PRO A 133 33.21 -4.31 0.12
CA PRO A 133 33.69 -5.55 0.71
C PRO A 133 34.69 -5.18 1.81
N ARG A 134 34.29 -5.39 3.06
CA ARG A 134 35.13 -5.12 4.22
C ARG A 134 36.26 -6.14 4.17
N ASN A 135 37.36 -5.75 3.53
CA ASN A 135 38.60 -6.49 3.46
C ASN A 135 39.05 -6.71 4.92
N ARG A 136 38.81 -7.90 5.47
CA ARG A 136 39.40 -8.29 6.75
C ARG A 136 40.91 -8.33 6.48
N ARG A 137 41.63 -7.34 7.00
CA ARG A 137 43.08 -7.43 7.05
C ARG A 137 43.45 -8.61 7.96
N PRO A 138 44.52 -9.35 7.61
CA PRO A 138 44.95 -10.55 8.32
C PRO A 138 45.33 -10.25 9.78
#